data_AF-A0A524EGC1-F1
#
_entry.id   AF-A0A524EGC1-F1
#
_cell.length_a   1.000
_cell.length_b   1.000
_cell.length_c   1.000
_cell.angle_alpha   90.00
_cell.angle_beta   90.00
_cell.angle_gamma   90.00
#
_symmetry.space_group_name_H-M   'P 1'
#
loop_
_entity.id
_entity.type
_entity.pdbx_description
1 polymer ?
#
loop_
_entity_poly.entity_id
_entity_poly.type
_entity_poly.pdbx_seq_one_letter_code
_entity_poly.pdbx_strand_id
1 'polypeptide(L)'
;MAKRSNAITLLVAVYLLVAMFMPVPAQVGTPGVPGRIVSEVDAFTYRTSFQTSDGTEIFLIRSAYTLRHLYQHHHPTINHHYMRISVGFYYGKTLLGRSIIDSIEFGELAFYAKWIDSAGYSFDLKGQEDMFSLSGSVEDGKLVAVTRLLDDDARSRYMPLFGGTYVLTDFEITLIDETVIDYGDVEIEVLKSANEFTARDAQLVSEKNLTYESDEKYLEISSSVQTPLVVIVDAFLAVTVLGGVSVTAILVLLHVRGRIELPIDRLKGIIGKQKDGNEERPSSINPKQNS
;
A
#
# COMPACT_ATOMS: atom_id res chain seq x y z
N MET A 1 -14.13 -38.25 25.05
CA MET A 1 -13.75 -38.31 23.62
C MET A 1 -13.23 -36.94 23.18
N ALA A 2 -11.91 -36.72 23.24
CA ALA A 2 -11.27 -35.48 22.84
C ALA A 2 -10.18 -35.84 21.82
N LYS A 3 -10.45 -35.65 20.51
CA LYS A 3 -9.44 -35.96 19.47
C LYS A 3 -9.57 -35.18 18.15
N ARG A 4 -10.28 -34.04 18.12
CA ARG A 4 -10.42 -33.24 16.88
C ARG A 4 -9.98 -31.77 16.96
N SER A 5 -9.64 -31.24 18.14
CA SER A 5 -9.20 -29.83 18.28
C SER A 5 -7.72 -29.58 17.94
N ASN A 6 -6.90 -30.61 17.78
CA ASN A 6 -5.46 -30.43 17.54
C ASN A 6 -5.11 -30.23 16.06
N ALA A 7 -5.97 -30.65 15.12
CA ALA A 7 -5.61 -30.63 13.71
C ALA A 7 -5.56 -29.20 13.13
N ILE A 8 -6.48 -28.33 13.54
CA ILE A 8 -6.56 -26.95 13.02
C ILE A 8 -5.44 -26.09 13.63
N THR A 9 -5.19 -26.21 14.93
CA THR A 9 -4.08 -25.50 15.60
C THR A 9 -2.73 -25.95 15.08
N LEU A 10 -2.57 -27.25 14.78
CA LEU A 10 -1.37 -27.79 14.14
C LEU A 10 -1.22 -27.27 12.71
N LEU A 11 -2.30 -27.19 11.92
CA LEU A 11 -2.26 -26.64 10.56
C LEU A 11 -1.87 -25.17 10.52
N VAL A 12 -2.40 -24.35 11.44
CA VAL A 12 -2.04 -22.93 11.56
C VAL A 12 -0.58 -22.77 12.01
N ALA A 13 -0.13 -23.59 12.97
CA ALA A 13 1.27 -23.59 13.42
C ALA A 13 2.24 -24.04 12.31
N VAL A 14 1.88 -25.07 11.54
CA VAL A 14 2.68 -25.56 10.40
C VAL A 14 2.72 -24.52 9.28
N TYR A 15 1.60 -23.84 8.98
CA TYR A 15 1.57 -22.77 7.98
C TYR A 15 2.46 -21.58 8.38
N LEU A 16 2.40 -21.15 9.65
CA LEU A 16 3.27 -20.10 10.18
C LEU A 16 4.75 -20.50 10.16
N LEU A 17 5.05 -21.77 10.46
CA LEU A 17 6.42 -22.28 10.40
C LEU A 17 6.95 -22.30 8.96
N VAL A 18 6.15 -22.79 8.00
CA VAL A 18 6.52 -22.83 6.58
C VAL A 18 6.70 -21.42 6.02
N ALA A 19 5.85 -20.46 6.40
CA ALA A 19 5.99 -19.05 5.99
C ALA A 19 7.27 -18.39 6.56
N MET A 20 7.74 -18.79 7.74
CA MET A 20 8.99 -18.30 8.32
C MET A 20 10.25 -18.89 7.68
N PHE A 21 10.14 -20.01 6.95
CA PHE A 21 11.25 -20.68 6.27
C PHE A 21 11.17 -20.61 4.73
N MET A 22 10.22 -19.85 4.17
CA MET A 22 10.24 -19.60 2.73
C MET A 22 11.45 -18.72 2.41
N PRO A 23 12.37 -19.18 1.54
CA PRO A 23 13.47 -18.35 1.12
C PRO A 23 12.90 -17.13 0.38
N VAL A 24 13.21 -15.93 0.87
CA VAL A 24 13.10 -14.71 0.07
C VAL A 24 13.88 -15.00 -1.21
N PRO A 25 13.30 -14.85 -2.41
CA PRO A 25 14.05 -15.05 -3.63
C PRO A 25 15.24 -14.09 -3.60
N ALA A 26 16.44 -14.66 -3.44
CA ALA A 26 17.66 -13.90 -3.64
C ALA A 26 17.56 -13.30 -5.05
N GLN A 27 17.62 -11.97 -5.14
CA GLN A 27 17.82 -11.32 -6.42
C GLN A 27 19.00 -12.02 -7.09
N VAL A 28 18.71 -12.71 -8.19
CA VAL A 28 19.73 -13.29 -9.05
C VAL A 28 20.52 -12.11 -9.58
N GLY A 29 21.66 -11.82 -8.95
CA GLY A 29 22.62 -10.87 -9.47
C GLY A 29 23.01 -11.34 -10.86
N THR A 30 22.68 -10.52 -11.86
CA THR A 30 23.11 -10.74 -13.26
C THR A 30 24.62 -10.98 -13.28
N PRO A 31 25.12 -11.98 -14.02
CA PRO A 31 26.55 -12.24 -14.11
C PRO A 31 27.26 -11.04 -14.72
N GLY A 32 28.20 -10.46 -13.96
CA GLY A 32 28.95 -9.27 -14.35
C GLY A 32 29.85 -9.54 -15.55
N VAL A 33 29.69 -8.75 -16.60
CA VAL A 33 30.62 -8.66 -17.73
C VAL A 33 31.95 -8.06 -17.22
N PRO A 34 33.13 -8.54 -17.65
CA PRO A 34 34.42 -7.93 -17.28
C PRO A 34 34.48 -6.46 -17.74
N GLY A 35 34.81 -5.54 -16.82
CA GLY A 35 34.67 -4.08 -17.00
C GLY A 35 33.80 -3.38 -15.94
N ARG A 36 33.48 -4.09 -14.85
CA ARG A 36 32.59 -3.75 -13.73
C ARG A 36 32.41 -2.25 -13.48
N ILE A 37 31.22 -1.76 -13.87
CA ILE A 37 30.64 -0.51 -13.38
C ILE A 37 30.29 -0.73 -11.92
N VAL A 38 30.91 0.02 -11.01
CA VAL A 38 30.49 0.03 -9.62
C VAL A 38 29.51 1.18 -9.45
N SER A 39 28.33 0.88 -8.92
CA SER A 39 27.29 1.87 -8.62
C SER A 39 27.27 2.17 -7.13
N GLU A 40 27.62 3.38 -6.75
CA GLU A 40 27.20 3.95 -5.46
C GLU A 40 25.77 4.47 -5.63
N VAL A 41 24.98 4.36 -4.55
CA VAL A 41 23.56 4.67 -4.58
C VAL A 41 23.20 5.57 -3.41
N ASP A 42 22.80 6.80 -3.69
CA ASP A 42 22.04 7.63 -2.74
C ASP A 42 20.55 7.50 -3.07
N ALA A 43 19.70 7.43 -2.05
CA ALA A 43 18.28 7.19 -2.24
C ALA A 43 17.43 7.77 -1.12
N PHE A 44 16.20 8.13 -1.44
CA PHE A 44 15.18 8.47 -0.47
C PHE A 44 13.79 8.11 -0.98
N THR A 45 12.85 8.01 -0.04
CA THR A 45 11.44 7.76 -0.35
C THR A 45 10.58 8.86 0.24
N TYR A 46 9.51 9.22 -0.46
CA TYR A 46 8.59 10.26 -0.01
C TYR A 46 7.15 9.84 -0.25
N ARG A 47 6.26 10.22 0.67
CA ARG A 47 4.83 9.89 0.63
C ARG A 47 3.99 11.16 0.54
N THR A 48 3.17 11.29 -0.49
CA THR A 48 2.16 12.35 -0.58
C THR A 48 0.79 11.74 -0.38
N SER A 49 0.14 12.07 0.73
CA SER A 49 -1.16 11.53 1.16
C SER A 49 -2.23 12.62 1.06
N PHE A 50 -3.34 12.31 0.40
CA PHE A 50 -4.52 13.17 0.33
C PHE A 50 -5.58 12.59 1.25
N GLN A 51 -6.08 13.41 2.18
CA GLN A 51 -6.90 12.94 3.30
C GLN A 51 -8.23 13.69 3.41
N THR A 52 -9.25 13.05 3.96
CA THR A 52 -10.48 13.71 4.45
C THR A 52 -10.21 14.51 5.72
N SER A 53 -11.20 15.29 6.17
CA SER A 53 -11.08 16.11 7.38
C SER A 53 -10.80 15.35 8.67
N ASP A 54 -11.05 14.05 8.71
CA ASP A 54 -10.79 13.16 9.86
C ASP A 54 -9.46 12.40 9.77
N GLY A 55 -8.67 12.62 8.72
CA GLY A 55 -7.40 11.94 8.48
C GLY A 55 -7.50 10.61 7.72
N THR A 56 -8.66 10.26 7.15
CA THR A 56 -8.76 9.07 6.28
C THR A 56 -8.00 9.32 4.98
N GLU A 57 -6.96 8.52 4.71
CA GLU A 57 -6.21 8.54 3.45
C GLU A 57 -7.11 8.10 2.28
N ILE A 58 -7.37 9.04 1.37
CA ILE A 58 -8.15 8.82 0.14
C ILE A 58 -7.21 8.43 -0.99
N PHE A 59 -6.09 9.13 -1.16
CA PHE A 59 -5.15 8.86 -2.25
C PHE A 59 -3.71 8.98 -1.77
N LEU A 60 -2.85 8.10 -2.24
CA LEU A 60 -1.45 8.07 -1.86
C LEU A 60 -0.53 7.93 -3.07
N ILE A 61 0.39 8.88 -3.19
CA ILE A 61 1.54 8.79 -4.09
C ILE A 61 2.75 8.38 -3.26
N ARG A 62 3.33 7.21 -3.55
CA ARG A 62 4.60 6.78 -2.96
C ARG A 62 5.70 6.91 -4.00
N SER A 63 6.71 7.68 -3.69
CA SER A 63 7.85 7.90 -4.57
C SER A 63 9.13 7.38 -3.95
N ALA A 64 9.99 6.81 -4.79
CA ALA A 64 11.34 6.42 -4.46
C ALA A 64 12.28 7.02 -5.49
N TYR A 65 13.29 7.76 -5.00
CA TYR A 65 14.32 8.40 -5.79
C TYR A 65 15.62 7.69 -5.52
N THR A 66 16.38 7.42 -6.57
CA THR A 66 17.63 6.70 -6.48
C THR A 66 18.61 7.34 -7.44
N LEU A 67 19.66 7.93 -6.89
CA LEU A 67 20.79 8.41 -7.64
C LEU A 67 21.83 7.31 -7.78
N ARG A 68 22.33 7.09 -8.99
CA ARG A 68 23.35 6.09 -9.31
C ARG A 68 24.54 6.75 -9.94
N HIS A 69 25.73 6.48 -9.40
CA HIS A 69 27.00 6.96 -9.92
C HIS A 69 27.68 5.83 -10.68
N LEU A 70 27.98 6.01 -11.97
CA LEU A 70 28.69 4.98 -12.76
C LEU A 70 30.14 5.40 -12.99
N TYR A 71 31.09 4.57 -12.55
CA TYR A 71 32.52 4.77 -12.82
C TYR A 71 33.18 3.52 -13.42
N GLN A 72 34.21 3.73 -14.22
CA GLN A 72 35.02 2.66 -14.82
C GLN A 72 36.14 2.25 -13.87
N HIS A 73 36.30 0.96 -13.58
CA HIS A 73 37.28 0.49 -12.59
C HIS A 73 38.74 0.91 -12.90
N HIS A 74 39.08 1.14 -14.18
CA HIS A 74 40.44 1.52 -14.58
C HIS A 74 40.70 3.03 -14.59
N HIS A 75 39.66 3.86 -14.41
CA HIS A 75 39.73 5.31 -14.25
C HIS A 75 38.74 5.74 -13.16
N PRO A 76 39.20 6.11 -11.95
CA PRO A 76 38.30 6.45 -10.84
C PRO A 76 37.52 7.77 -11.05
N THR A 77 37.62 8.36 -12.24
CA THR A 77 36.72 9.42 -12.71
C THR A 77 35.33 8.81 -12.88
N ILE A 78 34.37 9.36 -12.17
CA ILE A 78 32.98 9.12 -12.51
C ILE A 78 32.76 9.77 -13.85
N ASN A 79 31.97 9.11 -14.68
CA ASN A 79 31.61 9.70 -15.95
C ASN A 79 30.18 10.22 -15.89
N HIS A 80 29.28 9.51 -15.18
CA HIS A 80 27.85 9.80 -15.28
C HIS A 80 27.07 9.69 -13.96
N HIS A 81 26.07 10.55 -13.80
CA HIS A 81 25.03 10.43 -12.78
C HIS A 81 23.67 10.13 -13.39
N TYR A 82 23.00 9.09 -12.90
CA TYR A 82 21.65 8.74 -13.31
C TYR A 82 20.69 8.87 -12.14
N MET A 83 19.54 9.48 -12.36
CA MET A 83 18.44 9.44 -11.41
C MET A 83 17.39 8.47 -11.91
N ARG A 84 17.01 7.55 -11.03
CA ARG A 84 15.84 6.72 -11.18
C ARG A 84 14.75 7.21 -10.22
N ILE A 85 13.56 7.37 -10.76
CA ILE A 85 12.34 7.58 -10.00
C ILE A 85 11.45 6.35 -10.13
N SER A 86 10.77 5.98 -9.05
CA SER A 86 9.71 4.97 -9.05
C SER A 86 8.54 5.49 -8.24
N VAL A 87 7.38 5.63 -8.88
CA VAL A 87 6.17 6.25 -8.31
C VAL A 87 5.02 5.26 -8.37
N GLY A 88 4.47 4.93 -7.21
CA GLY A 88 3.28 4.11 -7.06
C GLY A 88 2.08 4.95 -6.62
N PHE A 89 0.93 4.69 -7.23
CA PHE A 89 -0.34 5.36 -6.95
C PHE A 89 -1.28 4.38 -6.25
N TYR A 90 -1.85 4.75 -5.12
CA TYR A 90 -2.66 3.86 -4.29
C TYR A 90 -3.95 4.53 -3.84
N TYR A 91 -5.05 3.81 -3.99
CA TYR A 91 -6.35 4.29 -3.55
C TYR A 91 -6.56 3.93 -2.08
N GLY A 92 -7.17 4.86 -1.37
CA GLY A 92 -7.66 4.71 -0.01
C GLY A 92 -8.66 3.57 0.05
N LYS A 93 -8.50 2.71 1.05
CA LYS A 93 -9.36 1.55 1.27
C LYS A 93 -9.93 1.60 2.67
N THR A 94 -11.17 1.15 2.80
CA THR A 94 -11.79 0.93 4.11
C THR A 94 -11.06 -0.18 4.86
N LEU A 95 -11.37 -0.33 6.16
CA LEU A 95 -10.84 -1.42 6.99
C LEU A 95 -11.16 -2.82 6.44
N LEU A 96 -12.23 -2.97 5.65
CA LEU A 96 -12.61 -4.23 5.00
C LEU A 96 -12.06 -4.35 3.57
N GLY A 97 -11.22 -3.41 3.13
CA GLY A 97 -10.53 -3.45 1.83
C GLY A 97 -11.34 -2.93 0.65
N ARG A 98 -12.48 -2.25 0.87
CA ARG A 98 -13.29 -1.64 -0.20
C ARG A 98 -12.66 -0.31 -0.63
N SER A 99 -12.71 0.01 -1.92
CA SER A 99 -12.25 1.32 -2.42
C SER A 99 -13.12 2.45 -1.85
N ILE A 100 -12.47 3.55 -1.46
CA ILE A 100 -13.14 4.80 -1.08
C ILE A 100 -13.31 5.72 -2.29
N ILE A 101 -12.43 5.56 -3.29
CA ILE A 101 -12.43 6.31 -4.55
C ILE A 101 -13.25 5.57 -5.60
N ASP A 102 -14.01 6.34 -6.38
CA ASP A 102 -14.57 5.92 -7.67
C ASP A 102 -13.59 6.24 -8.82
N SER A 103 -13.16 7.50 -8.93
CA SER A 103 -12.20 7.93 -9.95
C SER A 103 -11.22 9.01 -9.46
N ILE A 104 -10.10 9.11 -10.16
CA ILE A 104 -9.15 10.23 -10.07
C ILE A 104 -8.96 10.77 -11.46
N GLU A 105 -9.09 12.09 -11.61
CA GLU A 105 -8.90 12.79 -12.87
C GLU A 105 -7.82 13.86 -12.74
N PHE A 106 -7.02 14.01 -13.80
CA PHE A 106 -6.03 15.06 -13.95
C PHE A 106 -5.90 15.42 -15.43
N GLY A 107 -5.74 16.71 -15.71
CA GLY A 107 -5.32 17.16 -17.04
C GLY A 107 -3.93 16.59 -17.37
N GLU A 108 -2.99 16.79 -16.45
CA GLU A 108 -1.63 16.26 -16.50
C GLU A 108 -1.12 15.93 -15.10
N LEU A 109 -0.41 14.81 -14.99
CA LEU A 109 0.43 14.45 -13.85
C LEU A 109 1.83 14.18 -14.38
N ALA A 110 2.73 15.15 -14.20
CA ALA A 110 4.11 15.07 -14.68
C ALA A 110 5.12 15.20 -13.53
N PHE A 111 6.28 14.57 -13.70
CA PHE A 111 7.41 14.77 -12.80
C PHE A 111 8.61 15.33 -13.57
N TYR A 112 9.15 16.43 -13.06
CA TYR A 112 10.30 17.12 -13.64
C TYR A 112 11.51 17.01 -12.71
N ALA A 113 12.63 16.55 -13.25
CA ALA A 113 13.85 16.40 -12.47
C ALA A 113 14.46 17.75 -12.09
N LYS A 114 14.99 17.83 -10.87
CA LYS A 114 15.75 18.98 -10.37
C LYS A 114 16.97 18.52 -9.58
N TRP A 115 18.12 19.08 -9.88
CA TRP A 115 19.37 18.72 -9.22
C TRP A 115 20.40 19.86 -9.24
N ILE A 116 21.42 19.72 -8.40
CA ILE A 116 22.66 20.49 -8.51
C ILE A 116 23.73 19.51 -8.93
N ASP A 117 24.41 19.77 -10.05
CA ASP A 117 25.45 18.89 -10.57
C ASP A 117 26.69 18.86 -9.66
N SER A 118 27.63 18.01 -10.03
CA SER A 118 28.88 17.84 -9.30
C SER A 118 29.83 19.05 -9.35
N ALA A 119 29.60 20.01 -10.25
CA ALA A 119 30.34 21.26 -10.37
C ALA A 119 29.67 22.43 -9.60
N GLY A 120 28.44 22.22 -9.08
CA GLY A 120 27.66 23.20 -8.34
C GLY A 120 26.65 24.00 -9.17
N TYR A 121 26.41 23.64 -10.43
CA TYR A 121 25.40 24.27 -11.27
C TYR A 121 24.01 23.65 -11.01
N SER A 122 22.99 24.50 -10.93
CA SER A 122 21.60 24.06 -10.70
C SER A 122 20.89 23.80 -12.03
N PHE A 123 20.13 22.72 -12.07
CA PHE A 123 19.30 22.31 -13.20
C PHE A 123 17.88 22.04 -12.71
N ASP A 124 16.91 22.60 -13.42
CA ASP A 124 15.49 22.43 -13.16
C ASP A 124 14.78 22.24 -14.50
N LEU A 125 14.25 21.04 -14.74
CA LEU A 125 13.62 20.68 -16.01
C LEU A 125 12.12 21.00 -16.03
N LYS A 126 11.59 21.68 -15.01
CA LYS A 126 10.17 22.02 -14.95
C LYS A 126 9.72 22.80 -16.18
N GLY A 127 8.71 22.28 -16.88
CA GLY A 127 8.17 22.86 -18.12
C GLY A 127 9.07 22.73 -19.35
N GLN A 128 10.22 22.03 -19.23
CA GLN A 128 11.12 21.75 -20.33
C GLN A 128 11.06 20.28 -20.75
N GLU A 129 11.31 19.38 -19.80
CA GLU A 129 11.40 17.95 -20.10
C GLU A 129 10.97 17.11 -18.89
N ASP A 130 9.82 16.46 -19.00
CA ASP A 130 9.31 15.52 -18.00
C ASP A 130 10.15 14.23 -17.98
N MET A 131 10.29 13.63 -16.81
CA MET A 131 10.77 12.24 -16.73
C MET A 131 9.65 11.26 -17.01
N PHE A 132 8.42 11.61 -16.61
CA PHE A 132 7.20 10.95 -17.03
C PHE A 132 6.05 11.93 -16.96
N SER A 133 5.04 11.67 -17.79
CA SER A 133 3.75 12.36 -17.76
C SER A 133 2.62 11.33 -17.94
N LEU A 134 1.54 11.52 -17.21
CA LEU A 134 0.29 10.79 -17.29
C LEU A 134 -0.83 11.80 -17.54
N SER A 135 -1.85 11.42 -18.31
CA SER A 135 -3.06 12.25 -18.52
C SER A 135 -4.33 11.43 -18.33
N GLY A 136 -5.42 12.12 -17.98
CA GLY A 136 -6.73 11.52 -17.77
C GLY A 136 -6.86 10.94 -16.37
N SER A 137 -6.58 9.65 -16.20
CA SER A 137 -6.76 8.96 -14.92
C SER A 137 -5.61 8.02 -14.58
N VAL A 138 -5.52 7.68 -13.29
CA VAL A 138 -4.56 6.71 -12.75
C VAL A 138 -5.32 5.51 -12.20
N GLU A 139 -4.74 4.31 -12.24
CA GLU A 139 -5.36 3.12 -11.67
C GLU A 139 -4.78 2.82 -10.28
N ASP A 140 -5.57 2.20 -9.40
CA ASP A 140 -5.08 1.73 -8.09
C ASP A 140 -3.94 0.72 -8.27
N GLY A 141 -2.79 0.99 -7.65
CA GLY A 141 -1.59 0.17 -7.71
C GLY A 141 -0.73 0.41 -8.96
N LYS A 142 -1.07 1.38 -9.82
CA LYS A 142 -0.22 1.73 -10.98
C LYS A 142 1.17 2.15 -10.51
N LEU A 143 2.19 1.62 -11.17
CA LEU A 143 3.60 1.90 -10.90
C LEU A 143 4.27 2.44 -12.15
N VAL A 144 4.90 3.61 -12.03
CA VAL A 144 5.73 4.21 -13.07
C VAL A 144 7.17 4.20 -12.58
N ALA A 145 8.12 3.78 -13.42
CA ALA A 145 9.54 3.83 -13.08
C ALA A 145 10.36 4.28 -14.29
N VAL A 146 11.13 5.35 -14.12
CA VAL A 146 11.94 5.95 -15.19
C VAL A 146 13.36 6.19 -14.68
N THR A 147 14.35 6.00 -15.54
CA THR A 147 15.75 6.34 -15.27
C THR A 147 16.23 7.32 -16.32
N ARG A 148 16.82 8.45 -15.90
CA ARG A 148 17.39 9.48 -16.77
C ARG A 148 18.85 9.77 -16.39
N LEU A 149 19.67 10.08 -17.39
CA LEU A 149 21.01 10.63 -17.23
C LEU A 149 20.89 12.11 -16.85
N LEU A 150 21.47 12.51 -15.71
CA LEU A 150 21.43 13.88 -15.20
C LEU A 150 22.71 14.66 -15.47
N ASP A 151 23.86 14.03 -15.28
CA ASP A 151 25.19 14.63 -15.43
C ASP A 151 26.02 13.68 -16.27
N ASP A 152 26.36 14.07 -17.50
CA ASP A 152 27.08 13.25 -18.48
C ASP A 152 28.62 13.48 -18.46
N ASP A 153 29.10 14.43 -17.65
CA ASP A 153 30.52 14.71 -17.40
C ASP A 153 30.76 15.00 -15.92
N ALA A 154 30.42 14.01 -15.09
CA ALA A 154 30.42 14.16 -13.65
C ALA A 154 31.83 14.41 -13.08
N ARG A 155 32.04 15.57 -12.46
CA ARG A 155 33.32 15.98 -11.87
C ARG A 155 33.60 15.35 -10.51
N SER A 156 32.59 14.84 -9.81
CA SER A 156 32.72 14.26 -8.47
C SER A 156 31.62 13.26 -8.15
N ARG A 157 31.80 12.46 -7.08
CA ARG A 157 30.80 11.49 -6.56
C ARG A 157 29.62 12.15 -5.88
N TYR A 158 29.74 13.45 -5.65
CA TYR A 158 28.82 14.19 -4.85
C TYR A 158 27.87 14.95 -5.76
N MET A 159 26.58 14.68 -5.60
CA MET A 159 25.51 15.48 -6.18
C MET A 159 24.85 16.25 -5.04
N PRO A 160 25.14 17.55 -4.85
CA PRO A 160 24.71 18.29 -3.66
C PRO A 160 23.21 18.22 -3.37
N LEU A 161 22.39 18.11 -4.42
CA LEU A 161 20.94 18.10 -4.32
C LEU A 161 20.34 17.31 -5.50
N PHE A 162 19.33 16.49 -5.23
CA PHE A 162 18.57 15.81 -6.27
C PHE A 162 17.11 15.54 -5.83
N GLY A 163 16.23 15.40 -6.82
CA GLY A 163 14.80 15.17 -6.63
C GLY A 163 14.04 15.77 -7.80
N GLY A 164 12.97 16.50 -7.52
CA GLY A 164 12.21 17.19 -8.55
C GLY A 164 10.86 17.71 -8.10
N THR A 165 10.03 18.06 -9.08
CA THR A 165 8.71 18.66 -8.85
C THR A 165 7.66 17.82 -9.56
N TYR A 166 6.64 17.38 -8.81
CA TYR A 166 5.39 16.93 -9.40
C TYR A 166 4.54 18.13 -9.78
N VAL A 167 3.94 18.07 -10.95
CA VAL A 167 2.92 19.01 -11.40
C VAL A 167 1.67 18.20 -11.70
N LEU A 168 0.60 18.49 -10.95
CA LEU A 168 -0.73 17.94 -11.16
C LEU A 168 -1.61 19.10 -11.61
N THR A 169 -2.18 19.02 -12.81
CA THR A 169 -3.12 20.03 -13.33
C THR A 169 -4.54 19.51 -13.33
N ASP A 170 -5.51 20.39 -13.09
CA ASP A 170 -6.93 20.07 -13.03
C ASP A 170 -7.19 18.81 -12.17
N PHE A 171 -6.56 18.74 -10.99
CA PHE A 171 -6.54 17.52 -10.19
C PHE A 171 -7.82 17.36 -9.37
N GLU A 172 -8.57 16.30 -9.65
CA GLU A 172 -9.84 15.99 -8.99
C GLU A 172 -9.89 14.53 -8.53
N ILE A 173 -10.55 14.31 -7.38
CA ILE A 173 -10.83 12.97 -6.84
C ILE A 173 -12.33 12.85 -6.64
N THR A 174 -12.94 11.82 -7.22
CA THR A 174 -14.34 11.47 -6.99
C THR A 174 -14.44 10.28 -6.05
N LEU A 175 -15.15 10.46 -4.94
CA LEU A 175 -15.41 9.42 -3.96
C LEU A 175 -16.56 8.51 -4.41
N ILE A 176 -16.66 7.33 -3.81
CA ILE A 176 -17.72 6.34 -4.13
C ILE A 176 -19.16 6.83 -3.88
N ASP A 177 -19.32 7.90 -3.10
CA ASP A 177 -20.61 8.56 -2.87
C ASP A 177 -20.87 9.75 -3.82
N GLU A 178 -20.12 9.80 -4.94
CA GLU A 178 -20.20 10.83 -5.97
C GLU A 178 -19.71 12.23 -5.51
N THR A 179 -19.12 12.34 -4.31
CA THR A 179 -18.50 13.57 -3.85
C THR A 179 -17.22 13.86 -4.62
N VAL A 180 -17.14 15.02 -5.26
CA VAL A 180 -15.96 15.48 -5.99
C VAL A 180 -15.12 16.40 -5.11
N ILE A 181 -13.84 16.08 -4.98
CA ILE A 181 -12.82 16.90 -4.31
C ILE A 181 -11.91 17.48 -5.39
N ASP A 182 -12.06 18.77 -5.65
CA ASP A 182 -11.27 19.49 -6.63
C ASP A 182 -10.08 20.17 -5.92
N TYR A 183 -8.87 19.69 -6.20
CA TYR A 183 -7.60 20.23 -5.70
C TYR A 183 -6.99 21.28 -6.63
N GLY A 184 -7.50 21.44 -7.86
CA GLY A 184 -6.97 22.35 -8.88
C GLY A 184 -5.54 22.02 -9.28
N ASP A 185 -4.79 23.05 -9.66
CA ASP A 185 -3.38 22.91 -9.98
C ASP A 185 -2.54 22.83 -8.69
N VAL A 186 -1.72 21.78 -8.63
CA VAL A 186 -0.88 21.44 -7.49
C VAL A 186 0.53 21.12 -7.94
N GLU A 187 1.50 21.79 -7.33
CA GLU A 187 2.91 21.54 -7.51
C GLU A 187 3.54 21.08 -6.20
N ILE A 188 4.32 19.99 -6.27
CA ILE A 188 4.94 19.39 -5.10
C ILE A 188 6.43 19.22 -5.37
N GLU A 189 7.25 20.05 -4.75
CA GLU A 189 8.71 19.94 -4.82
C GLU A 189 9.23 19.01 -3.72
N VAL A 190 9.96 17.97 -4.11
CA VAL A 190 10.58 16.99 -3.21
C VAL A 190 12.06 16.87 -3.53
N LEU A 191 12.91 17.25 -2.58
CA LEU A 191 14.36 17.34 -2.77
C LEU A 191 15.10 16.71 -1.60
N LYS A 192 16.27 16.12 -1.87
CA LYS A 192 17.23 15.67 -0.86
C LYS A 192 18.56 16.38 -1.07
N SER A 193 19.12 16.89 0.02
CA SER A 193 20.51 17.33 0.09
C SER A 193 21.41 16.12 0.29
N ALA A 194 22.55 16.02 -0.40
CA ALA A 194 23.44 14.87 -0.25
C ALA A 194 24.12 14.77 1.13
N ASN A 195 24.18 15.87 1.90
CA ASN A 195 24.68 15.85 3.27
C ASN A 195 23.63 15.40 4.30
N GLU A 196 22.38 15.21 3.88
CA GLU A 196 21.28 14.78 4.74
C GLU A 196 20.96 13.30 4.47
N PHE A 197 20.61 12.57 5.52
CA PHE A 197 20.17 11.17 5.39
C PHE A 197 18.73 11.07 4.86
N THR A 198 17.96 12.15 4.99
CA THR A 198 16.53 12.23 4.68
C THR A 198 16.27 13.35 3.68
N ALA A 199 15.07 13.37 3.10
CA ALA A 199 14.67 14.45 2.21
C ALA A 199 14.38 15.71 3.03
N ARG A 200 14.34 16.85 2.36
CA ARG A 200 13.78 18.08 2.93
C ARG A 200 12.26 17.99 2.95
N ASP A 201 11.64 18.74 3.83
CA ASP A 201 10.19 18.94 3.84
C ASP A 201 9.74 19.39 2.44
N ALA A 202 8.75 18.69 1.89
CA ALA A 202 8.25 19.03 0.57
C ALA A 202 7.55 20.39 0.58
N GLN A 203 7.72 21.12 -0.51
CA GLN A 203 7.03 22.40 -0.70
C GLN A 203 5.81 22.17 -1.59
N LEU A 204 4.65 22.58 -1.09
CA LEU A 204 3.40 22.57 -1.82
C LEU A 204 3.10 23.99 -2.33
N VAL A 205 2.89 24.12 -3.64
CA VAL A 205 2.34 25.33 -4.26
C VAL A 205 1.03 24.94 -4.92
N SER A 206 -0.07 25.61 -4.60
CA SER A 206 -1.37 25.36 -5.21
C SER A 206 -2.09 26.68 -5.46
N GLU A 207 -2.91 26.70 -6.51
CA GLU A 207 -3.85 27.80 -6.76
C GLU A 207 -4.97 27.84 -5.70
N LYS A 208 -5.26 26.68 -5.09
CA LYS A 208 -6.26 26.56 -4.04
C LYS A 208 -5.63 26.69 -2.66
N ASN A 209 -6.44 27.17 -1.72
CA ASN A 209 -6.05 27.20 -0.32
C ASN A 209 -6.19 25.82 0.31
N LEU A 210 -5.16 24.98 0.15
CA LEU A 210 -5.10 23.63 0.70
C LEU A 210 -4.44 23.65 2.09
N THR A 211 -5.03 22.92 3.04
CA THR A 211 -4.39 22.68 4.34
C THR A 211 -3.42 21.52 4.18
N TYR A 212 -2.16 21.68 4.58
CA TYR A 212 -1.18 20.62 4.50
C TYR A 212 -0.19 20.62 5.67
N GLU A 213 0.40 19.46 5.94
CA GLU A 213 1.51 19.25 6.86
C GLU A 213 2.62 18.48 6.12
N SER A 214 3.88 18.90 6.30
CA SER A 214 5.02 18.29 5.63
C SER A 214 6.17 18.02 6.60
N ASP A 215 6.87 16.91 6.38
CA ASP A 215 8.11 16.53 7.07
C ASP A 215 9.05 15.84 6.04
N GLU A 216 10.20 15.37 6.51
CA GLU A 216 11.28 14.75 5.74
C GLU A 216 10.88 13.43 5.02
N LYS A 217 9.71 12.86 5.34
CA LYS A 217 9.22 11.60 4.73
C LYS A 217 7.83 11.69 4.11
N TYR A 218 7.03 12.68 4.48
CA TYR A 218 5.63 12.74 4.10
C TYR A 218 5.13 14.17 3.91
N LEU A 219 4.15 14.29 3.03
CA LEU A 219 3.30 15.45 2.84
C LEU A 219 1.86 14.96 2.95
N GLU A 220 1.11 15.51 3.88
CA GLU A 220 -0.31 15.22 4.10
C GLU A 220 -1.13 16.45 3.68
N ILE A 221 -2.06 16.26 2.75
CA ILE A 221 -2.92 17.32 2.21
C ILE A 221 -4.36 17.01 2.62
N SER A 222 -4.89 17.85 3.50
CA SER A 222 -6.20 17.66 4.10
C SER A 222 -7.28 18.40 3.33
N SER A 223 -8.30 17.66 2.90
CA SER A 223 -9.53 18.23 2.34
C SER A 223 -10.52 18.60 3.46
N SER A 224 -11.45 19.49 3.15
CA SER A 224 -12.58 19.84 4.03
C SER A 224 -13.75 18.87 3.93
N VAL A 225 -13.61 17.79 3.15
CA VAL A 225 -14.67 16.84 2.86
C VAL A 225 -14.80 15.83 4.00
N GLN A 226 -16.06 15.54 4.34
CA GLN A 226 -16.41 14.57 5.37
C GLN A 226 -16.07 13.14 4.94
N THR A 227 -15.85 12.28 5.92
CA THR A 227 -15.56 10.87 5.69
C THR A 227 -16.74 10.18 5.00
N PRO A 228 -16.50 9.44 3.89
CA PRO A 228 -17.56 8.68 3.23
C PRO A 228 -18.23 7.68 4.17
N LEU A 229 -19.56 7.58 4.07
CA LEU A 229 -20.37 6.69 4.93
C LEU A 229 -19.88 5.24 4.88
N VAL A 230 -19.37 4.80 3.72
CA VAL A 230 -18.82 3.44 3.53
C VAL A 230 -17.70 3.11 4.53
N VAL A 231 -16.85 4.09 4.87
CA VAL A 231 -15.74 3.95 5.81
C VAL A 231 -16.28 3.75 7.23
N ILE A 232 -17.27 4.56 7.60
CA ILE A 232 -17.92 4.51 8.93
C ILE A 232 -18.64 3.16 9.11
N VAL A 233 -19.40 2.73 8.12
CA VAL A 233 -20.10 1.44 8.14
C VAL A 233 -19.11 0.27 8.24
N ASP A 234 -18.01 0.32 7.49
CA ASP A 234 -16.98 -0.73 7.56
C ASP A 234 -16.25 -0.77 8.89
N ALA A 235 -15.97 0.38 9.51
CA ALA A 235 -15.42 0.42 10.86
C ALA A 235 -16.38 -0.21 11.87
N PHE A 236 -17.67 0.10 11.79
CA PHE A 236 -18.68 -0.50 12.66
C PHE A 236 -18.80 -2.02 12.46
N LEU A 237 -18.81 -2.49 11.21
CA LEU A 237 -18.84 -3.92 10.88
C LEU A 237 -17.58 -4.64 11.37
N ALA A 238 -16.39 -4.05 11.14
CA ALA A 238 -15.12 -4.60 11.60
C ALA A 238 -15.09 -4.76 13.13
N VAL A 239 -15.49 -3.73 13.87
CA VAL A 239 -15.59 -3.78 15.35
C VAL A 239 -16.59 -4.83 15.80
N THR A 240 -17.75 -4.92 15.14
CA THR A 240 -18.79 -5.91 15.48
C THR A 240 -18.30 -7.34 15.26
N VAL A 241 -17.64 -7.60 14.13
CA VAL A 241 -17.08 -8.92 13.81
C VAL A 241 -15.96 -9.30 14.78
N LEU A 242 -15.01 -8.38 15.02
CA LEU A 242 -13.92 -8.61 15.97
C LEU A 242 -14.45 -8.86 17.38
N GLY A 243 -15.42 -8.05 17.84
CA GLY A 243 -16.08 -8.24 19.13
C GLY A 243 -16.78 -9.59 19.24
N GLY A 244 -17.52 -10.00 18.21
CA GLY A 244 -18.17 -11.32 18.17
C GLY A 244 -17.18 -12.49 18.22
N VAL A 245 -16.06 -12.38 17.48
CA VAL A 245 -14.97 -13.36 17.51
C VAL A 245 -14.32 -13.41 18.89
N SER A 246 -14.04 -12.28 19.52
CA SER A 246 -13.46 -12.21 20.87
C SER A 246 -14.38 -12.85 21.91
N VAL A 247 -15.67 -12.53 21.91
CA VAL A 247 -16.65 -13.14 22.82
C VAL A 247 -16.73 -14.64 22.60
N THR A 248 -16.81 -15.09 21.35
CA THR A 248 -16.83 -16.52 21.01
C THR A 248 -15.56 -17.23 21.47
N ALA A 249 -14.39 -16.62 21.28
CA ALA A 249 -13.11 -17.16 21.73
C ALA A 249 -13.05 -17.30 23.25
N ILE A 250 -13.55 -16.30 24.00
CA ILE A 250 -13.66 -16.36 25.46
C ILE A 250 -14.61 -17.48 25.89
N LEU A 251 -15.78 -17.59 25.27
CA LEU A 251 -16.74 -18.64 25.55
C LEU A 251 -16.16 -20.04 25.29
N VAL A 252 -15.46 -20.24 24.17
CA VAL A 252 -14.77 -21.50 23.86
C VAL A 252 -13.66 -21.78 24.87
N LEU A 253 -12.86 -20.78 25.26
CA LEU A 253 -11.81 -20.94 26.26
C LEU A 253 -12.38 -21.33 27.63
N LEU A 254 -13.45 -20.68 28.06
CA LEU A 254 -14.17 -21.02 29.29
C LEU A 254 -14.77 -22.43 29.22
N HIS A 255 -15.27 -22.84 28.06
CA HIS A 255 -15.80 -24.18 27.85
C HIS A 255 -14.72 -25.27 27.93
N VAL A 256 -13.59 -25.08 27.24
CA VAL A 256 -12.45 -26.02 27.28
C VAL A 256 -11.85 -26.11 28.69
N ARG A 257 -11.84 -25.01 29.45
CA ARG A 257 -11.42 -25.01 30.87
C ARG A 257 -12.46 -25.59 31.83
N GLY A 258 -13.60 -26.07 31.34
CA GLY A 258 -14.67 -26.66 32.15
C GLY A 258 -15.39 -25.66 33.06
N ARG A 259 -15.30 -24.35 32.77
CA ARG A 259 -15.96 -23.30 33.56
C ARG A 259 -17.40 -23.06 33.12
N ILE A 260 -17.73 -23.38 31.87
CA ILE A 260 -19.10 -23.30 31.31
C ILE A 260 -19.36 -24.48 30.36
N GLU A 261 -20.61 -24.91 30.23
CA GLU A 261 -21.04 -25.84 29.18
C GLU A 261 -21.69 -25.06 28.03
N LEU A 262 -21.08 -25.10 26.84
CA LEU A 262 -21.72 -24.53 25.65
C LEU A 262 -22.75 -25.52 25.11
N PRO A 263 -23.90 -25.05 24.58
CA PRO A 263 -24.97 -25.91 24.04
C PRO A 263 -24.59 -26.65 22.73
N ILE A 264 -23.30 -26.71 22.38
CA ILE A 264 -22.78 -27.39 21.20
C ILE A 264 -23.10 -28.89 21.22
N ASP A 265 -23.14 -29.50 22.41
CA ASP A 265 -23.49 -30.91 22.54
C ASP A 265 -24.98 -31.20 22.35
N ARG A 266 -25.86 -30.20 22.57
CA ARG A 266 -27.29 -30.31 22.21
C ARG A 266 -27.51 -30.23 20.69
N LEU A 267 -26.72 -29.41 19.99
CA LEU A 267 -26.75 -29.31 18.51
C LEU A 267 -26.32 -30.60 17.81
N LYS A 268 -25.31 -31.32 18.35
CA LYS A 268 -24.93 -32.66 17.84
C LYS A 268 -26.07 -33.68 17.97
N GLY A 269 -26.83 -33.62 19.06
CA GLY A 269 -27.99 -34.49 19.27
C GLY A 269 -29.14 -34.23 18.30
N ILE A 270 -29.33 -32.99 17.87
CA ILE A 270 -30.37 -32.60 16.90
C ILE A 270 -29.96 -33.03 15.48
N ILE A 271 -28.71 -32.79 15.08
CA ILE A 271 -28.18 -33.18 13.76
C ILE A 271 -28.09 -34.71 13.63
N GLY A 272 -27.74 -35.42 14.72
CA GLY A 272 -27.73 -36.89 14.77
C GLY A 272 -29.13 -37.49 14.63
N LYS A 273 -30.13 -36.96 15.34
CA LYS A 273 -31.52 -37.41 15.24
C LYS A 273 -32.14 -37.19 13.86
N GLN A 274 -31.70 -36.18 13.12
CA GLN A 274 -32.17 -35.94 11.75
C GLN A 274 -31.57 -36.93 10.74
N LYS A 275 -30.45 -37.57 11.08
CA LYS A 275 -29.83 -38.63 10.26
C LYS A 275 -30.44 -40.01 10.55
N ASP A 276 -30.87 -40.24 11.80
CA ASP A 276 -31.45 -41.52 12.24
C ASP A 276 -32.99 -41.58 12.06
N GLY A 277 -33.66 -40.44 11.80
CA GLY A 277 -35.11 -40.36 11.65
C GLY A 277 -35.70 -40.88 10.32
N ASN A 278 -34.90 -41.47 9.43
CA ASN A 278 -35.37 -41.96 8.12
C ASN A 278 -35.37 -43.49 7.99
N GLU A 279 -35.07 -44.24 9.06
CA GLU A 279 -34.99 -45.71 9.05
C GLU A 279 -35.86 -46.40 10.12
N GLU A 280 -37.11 -46.00 10.35
CA GLU A 280 -38.05 -46.89 11.05
C GLU A 280 -39.45 -46.84 10.42
N ARG A 281 -39.70 -47.74 9.46
CA ARG A 281 -41.03 -48.27 9.18
C ARG A 281 -41.18 -49.60 9.94
N PRO A 282 -42.09 -49.71 10.91
CA PRO A 282 -42.46 -51.02 11.45
C PRO A 282 -43.46 -51.70 10.49
N SER A 283 -43.07 -52.80 9.87
CA SER A 283 -44.00 -53.72 9.23
C SER A 283 -44.49 -54.76 10.22
N SER A 284 -45.64 -54.54 10.85
CA SER A 284 -46.42 -55.62 11.44
C SER A 284 -47.91 -55.31 11.37
N ILE A 285 -48.59 -55.94 10.41
CA ILE A 285 -50.05 -56.10 10.43
C ILE A 285 -50.33 -57.58 10.24
N ASN A 286 -50.87 -58.22 11.27
CA ASN A 286 -51.54 -59.51 11.17
C ASN A 286 -52.91 -59.36 11.84
N PRO A 287 -54.04 -59.43 11.11
CA PRO A 287 -55.35 -59.34 11.73
C PRO A 287 -55.87 -60.74 12.08
N LYS A 288 -56.14 -60.98 13.36
CA LYS A 288 -57.17 -61.93 13.77
C LYS A 288 -58.54 -61.26 13.54
N GLN A 289 -59.41 -61.91 12.77
CA GLN A 289 -60.84 -61.64 12.78
C GLN A 289 -61.59 -62.89 13.25
N ASN A 290 -62.38 -62.72 14.30
CA ASN A 290 -63.42 -63.64 14.75
C ASN A 290 -64.63 -63.49 13.81
N SER A 291 -65.09 -64.58 13.21
CA SER A 291 -66.48 -65.09 13.30
C SER A 291 -66.51 -66.51 12.72
#